data_AF-E5LLJ6-F1
#
_entry.id   AF-E5LLJ6-F1
#
_cell.length_a   1.000
_cell.length_b   1.000
_cell.length_c   1.000
_cell.angle_alpha   90.00
_cell.angle_beta   90.00
_cell.angle_gamma   90.00
#
_symmetry.space_group_name_H-M   'P 1'
#
loop_
_entity.id
_entity.type
_entity.pdbx_description
1 polymer ?
#
loop_
_entity_poly.entity_id
_entity_poly.type
_entity_poly.pdbx_seq_one_letter_code
_entity_poly.pdbx_strand_id
1 'polypeptide(L)'
;RLEGGEMNERTKEDLVELIEMDGEEWLRYKSFPVNVALIRATYCDEDGNATMDKEAATLDSLAIAQAAKNSGGIVLLQVEKVVQNGTLDARKVKIPGIYVDGIVVSRPENHWQTYEAHYNPALCGEVKVPVDSIPPMKLNERKIICRRAAMELDPQAIINLGIGMPEGIANVANEEGLPGLKLTVETGGIGGVPMAGTAFGTCTNPTAILDQPY
;
A
#
# COMPACT_ATOMS: atom_id res chain seq x y z
N ARG A 1 -24.85 -9.68 -12.64
CA ARG A 1 -26.25 -9.18 -12.50
C ARG A 1 -26.37 -7.73 -12.95
N LEU A 2 -25.36 -6.89 -12.68
CA LEU A 2 -25.20 -5.58 -13.30
C LEU A 2 -24.13 -5.67 -14.40
N GLU A 3 -23.17 -4.75 -14.46
CA GLU A 3 -22.15 -4.65 -15.51
C GLU A 3 -21.00 -5.66 -15.38
N GLY A 4 -20.90 -6.40 -14.27
CA GLY A 4 -19.84 -7.41 -14.10
C GLY A 4 -18.41 -6.83 -14.06
N GLY A 5 -18.27 -5.53 -13.77
CA GLY A 5 -16.98 -4.84 -13.78
C GLY A 5 -16.57 -4.27 -15.15
N GLU A 6 -17.42 -4.38 -16.18
CA GLU A 6 -17.17 -3.78 -17.48
C GLU A 6 -17.28 -2.25 -17.42
N MET A 7 -16.18 -1.56 -17.74
CA MET A 7 -16.13 -0.08 -17.66
C MET A 7 -16.71 0.62 -18.89
N ASN A 8 -16.95 -0.12 -19.99
CA ASN A 8 -17.50 0.44 -21.24
C ASN A 8 -18.11 -0.64 -22.14
N GLU A 9 -18.90 -0.20 -23.11
CA GLU A 9 -19.61 -1.06 -24.06
C GLU A 9 -18.72 -1.87 -25.01
N ARG A 10 -17.40 -1.61 -25.09
CA ARG A 10 -16.50 -2.41 -25.95
C ARG A 10 -16.05 -3.70 -25.28
N THR A 11 -16.08 -3.75 -23.96
CA THR A 11 -15.78 -4.97 -23.20
C THR A 11 -16.99 -5.88 -23.31
N LYS A 12 -16.74 -7.15 -23.67
CA LYS A 12 -17.78 -8.16 -23.93
C LYS A 12 -17.47 -9.51 -23.28
N GLU A 13 -16.30 -9.63 -22.65
CA GLU A 13 -15.86 -10.87 -22.03
C GLU A 13 -16.32 -10.87 -20.57
N ASP A 14 -17.13 -11.86 -20.22
CA ASP A 14 -17.60 -12.04 -18.84
C ASP A 14 -16.47 -12.56 -17.94
N LEU A 15 -15.91 -11.69 -17.10
CA LEU A 15 -14.85 -12.05 -16.14
C LEU A 15 -15.36 -12.33 -14.72
N VAL A 16 -16.62 -12.02 -14.44
CA VAL A 16 -17.24 -12.19 -13.12
C VAL A 16 -18.52 -13.01 -13.24
N GLU A 17 -18.62 -14.07 -12.44
CA GLU A 17 -19.77 -14.96 -12.45
C GLU A 17 -20.42 -15.00 -11.07
N LEU A 18 -21.75 -15.01 -11.04
CA LEU A 18 -22.49 -15.33 -9.81
C LEU A 18 -22.59 -16.85 -9.68
N ILE A 19 -22.08 -17.38 -8.59
CA ILE A 19 -22.16 -18.81 -8.26
C ILE A 19 -22.90 -18.98 -6.92
N GLU A 20 -23.41 -20.18 -6.69
CA GLU A 20 -23.96 -20.58 -5.39
C GLU A 20 -22.98 -21.56 -4.74
N MET A 21 -22.61 -21.29 -3.49
CA MET A 21 -21.73 -22.13 -2.69
C MET A 21 -22.22 -22.09 -1.24
N ASP A 22 -22.42 -23.26 -0.65
CA ASP A 22 -22.94 -23.42 0.72
C ASP A 22 -24.28 -22.72 0.99
N GLY A 23 -25.12 -22.60 -0.04
CA GLY A 23 -26.43 -21.92 0.04
C GLY A 23 -26.36 -20.40 0.03
N GLU A 24 -25.18 -19.82 -0.21
CA GLU A 24 -24.96 -18.39 -0.35
C GLU A 24 -24.52 -18.03 -1.78
N GLU A 25 -24.81 -16.80 -2.18
CA GLU A 25 -24.37 -16.26 -3.46
C GLU A 25 -22.96 -15.67 -3.36
N TRP A 26 -22.09 -16.07 -4.27
CA TRP A 26 -20.71 -15.57 -4.36
C TRP A 26 -20.42 -15.04 -5.76
N LEU A 27 -19.47 -14.10 -5.85
CA LEU A 27 -18.91 -13.67 -7.13
C LEU A 27 -17.57 -14.36 -7.37
N ARG A 28 -17.51 -15.18 -8.43
CA ARG A 28 -16.27 -15.78 -8.93
C ARG A 28 -15.61 -14.84 -9.93
N TYR A 29 -14.45 -14.31 -9.57
CA TYR A 29 -13.59 -13.53 -10.46
C TYR A 29 -12.63 -14.47 -11.18
N LYS A 30 -12.65 -14.47 -12.52
CA LYS A 30 -11.76 -15.32 -13.33
C LYS A 30 -10.31 -14.81 -13.22
N SER A 31 -9.39 -15.73 -12.97
CA SER A 31 -7.95 -15.44 -13.06
C SER A 31 -7.50 -15.30 -14.51
N PHE A 32 -6.43 -14.54 -14.74
CA PHE A 32 -5.79 -14.40 -16.04
C PHE A 32 -4.27 -14.51 -15.89
N PRO A 33 -3.53 -14.91 -16.94
CA PRO A 33 -2.08 -15.01 -16.85
C PRO A 33 -1.41 -13.64 -16.75
N VAL A 34 -0.37 -13.54 -15.94
CA VAL A 34 0.50 -12.35 -15.86
C VAL A 34 1.77 -12.63 -16.65
N ASN A 35 1.95 -11.96 -17.79
CA ASN A 35 3.12 -12.23 -18.65
C ASN A 35 4.37 -11.44 -18.23
N VAL A 36 4.19 -10.25 -17.66
CA VAL A 36 5.28 -9.38 -17.21
C VAL A 36 4.87 -8.72 -15.91
N ALA A 37 5.71 -8.86 -14.89
CA ALA A 37 5.60 -8.14 -13.62
C ALA A 37 6.66 -7.04 -13.56
N LEU A 38 6.21 -5.80 -13.31
CA LEU A 38 7.08 -4.67 -13.00
C LEU A 38 6.90 -4.35 -11.53
N ILE A 39 7.91 -4.67 -10.73
CA ILE A 39 7.86 -4.51 -9.27
C ILE A 39 9.03 -3.67 -8.79
N ARG A 40 8.95 -3.23 -7.53
CA ARG A 40 9.93 -2.33 -6.93
C ARG A 40 10.33 -2.82 -5.54
N ALA A 41 11.59 -2.59 -5.18
CA ALA A 41 12.09 -2.68 -3.82
C ALA A 41 13.13 -1.59 -3.55
N THR A 42 13.60 -1.48 -2.31
CA THR A 42 14.64 -0.53 -1.94
C THR A 42 16.03 -1.08 -2.33
N TYR A 43 16.37 -2.25 -1.82
CA TYR A 43 17.63 -2.93 -2.09
C TYR A 43 17.38 -4.30 -2.69
N CYS A 44 18.30 -4.77 -3.53
CA CYS A 44 18.45 -6.20 -3.80
C CYS A 44 19.91 -6.61 -3.75
N ASP A 45 20.17 -7.89 -3.51
CA ASP A 45 21.49 -8.46 -3.73
C ASP A 45 21.68 -8.86 -5.20
N GLU A 46 22.88 -9.36 -5.53
CA GLU A 46 23.24 -9.73 -6.91
C GLU A 46 22.42 -10.94 -7.41
N ASP A 47 21.86 -11.74 -6.50
CA ASP A 47 20.95 -12.86 -6.79
C ASP A 47 19.47 -12.42 -6.88
N GLY A 48 19.17 -11.14 -6.64
CA GLY A 48 17.82 -10.55 -6.76
C GLY A 48 16.95 -10.67 -5.51
N ASN A 49 17.47 -11.16 -4.37
CA ASN A 49 16.73 -11.12 -3.11
C ASN A 49 16.56 -9.66 -2.69
N ALA A 50 15.32 -9.24 -2.43
CA ALA A 50 15.02 -7.82 -2.26
C ALA A 50 14.38 -7.49 -0.91
N THR A 51 14.77 -6.35 -0.35
CA THR A 51 14.19 -5.75 0.86
C THR A 51 13.56 -4.40 0.54
N MET A 52 12.52 -4.05 1.29
CA MET A 52 11.69 -2.85 1.05
C MET A 52 11.84 -1.83 2.20
N ASP A 53 13.07 -1.63 2.69
CA ASP A 53 13.36 -0.85 3.91
C ASP A 53 12.85 0.59 3.87
N LYS A 54 12.83 1.23 2.70
CA LYS A 54 12.36 2.62 2.53
C LYS A 54 10.96 2.72 1.94
N GLU A 55 10.34 1.62 1.54
CA GLU A 55 9.01 1.69 0.94
C GLU A 55 7.96 2.02 2.00
N ALA A 56 7.04 2.93 1.69
CA ALA A 56 5.97 3.30 2.62
C ALA A 56 4.88 2.21 2.74
N ALA A 57 4.82 1.30 1.77
CA ALA A 57 4.01 0.10 1.77
C ALA A 57 4.69 -0.98 0.91
N THR A 58 4.49 -2.25 1.27
CA THR A 58 5.04 -3.40 0.51
C THR A 58 4.09 -3.88 -0.59
N LEU A 59 2.79 -3.59 -0.44
CA LEU A 59 1.73 -3.85 -1.40
C LEU A 59 1.68 -5.34 -1.81
N ASP A 60 1.39 -5.61 -3.08
CA ASP A 60 1.21 -6.96 -3.62
C ASP A 60 2.46 -7.51 -4.32
N SER A 61 3.64 -6.91 -4.10
CA SER A 61 4.83 -7.14 -4.94
C SER A 61 5.24 -8.62 -5.03
N LEU A 62 5.19 -9.36 -3.92
CA LEU A 62 5.48 -10.80 -3.90
C LEU A 62 4.42 -11.61 -4.66
N ALA A 63 3.13 -11.30 -4.45
CA ALA A 63 2.03 -11.98 -5.12
C ALA A 63 2.07 -11.75 -6.63
N ILE A 64 2.40 -10.53 -7.07
CA ILE A 64 2.59 -10.18 -8.48
C ILE A 64 3.75 -10.98 -9.10
N ALA A 65 4.89 -11.06 -8.40
CA ALA A 65 6.04 -11.84 -8.86
C ALA A 65 5.69 -13.32 -9.04
N GLN A 66 5.02 -13.91 -8.03
CA GLN A 66 4.56 -15.30 -8.07
C GLN A 66 3.54 -15.55 -9.19
N ALA A 67 2.56 -14.66 -9.37
CA ALA A 67 1.57 -14.75 -10.43
C ALA A 67 2.23 -14.74 -11.82
N ALA A 68 3.24 -13.89 -12.02
CA ALA A 68 4.00 -13.85 -13.27
C ALA A 68 4.77 -15.15 -13.51
N LYS A 69 5.54 -15.63 -12.53
CA LYS A 69 6.32 -16.88 -12.68
C LYS A 69 5.43 -18.10 -12.88
N ASN A 70 4.31 -18.20 -12.16
CA ASN A 70 3.34 -19.28 -12.31
C ASN A 70 2.63 -19.25 -13.67
N SER A 71 2.60 -18.09 -14.33
CA SER A 71 2.07 -17.92 -15.68
C SER A 71 3.13 -18.11 -16.78
N GLY A 72 4.37 -18.47 -16.43
CA GLY A 72 5.51 -18.55 -17.36
C GLY A 72 6.01 -17.18 -17.84
N GLY A 73 5.62 -16.11 -17.16
CA GLY A 73 6.06 -14.74 -17.42
C GLY A 73 7.42 -14.40 -16.82
N ILE A 74 7.79 -13.12 -16.96
CA ILE A 74 9.04 -12.56 -16.43
C ILE A 74 8.78 -11.49 -15.37
N VAL A 75 9.74 -11.32 -14.46
CA VAL A 75 9.70 -10.31 -13.39
C VAL A 75 10.89 -9.37 -13.53
N LEU A 76 10.61 -8.08 -13.66
CA LEU A 76 11.60 -7.01 -13.67
C LEU A 76 11.48 -6.24 -12.36
N LEU A 77 12.56 -6.23 -11.59
CA LEU A 77 12.65 -5.59 -10.28
C LEU A 77 13.43 -4.28 -10.38
N GLN A 78 12.76 -3.15 -10.14
CA GLN A 78 13.40 -1.86 -9.98
C GLN A 78 13.89 -1.67 -8.54
N VAL A 79 15.15 -1.28 -8.35
CA VAL A 79 15.74 -1.01 -7.02
C VAL A 79 16.45 0.34 -6.95
N GLU A 80 16.63 0.86 -5.73
CA GLU A 80 17.52 2.01 -5.50
C GLU A 80 18.99 1.59 -5.66
N LYS A 81 19.36 0.42 -5.13
CA LYS A 81 20.75 -0.03 -5.11
C LYS A 81 20.88 -1.56 -5.05
N VAL A 82 21.89 -2.07 -5.74
CA VAL A 82 22.35 -3.46 -5.60
C VAL A 82 23.41 -3.54 -4.52
N VAL A 83 23.29 -4.51 -3.61
CA VAL A 83 24.24 -4.79 -2.52
C VAL A 83 24.88 -6.16 -2.71
N GLN A 84 25.88 -6.47 -1.89
CA GLN A 84 26.60 -7.74 -1.99
C GLN A 84 25.72 -8.93 -1.55
N ASN A 85 25.84 -10.06 -2.24
CA ASN A 85 25.19 -11.32 -1.87
C ASN A 85 25.42 -11.72 -0.40
N GLY A 86 24.34 -12.19 0.23
CA GLY A 86 24.35 -12.67 1.62
C GLY A 86 24.46 -11.58 2.69
N THR A 87 24.37 -10.29 2.31
CA THR A 87 24.44 -9.16 3.27
C THR A 87 23.06 -8.66 3.73
N LEU A 88 22.00 -9.01 3.02
CA LEU A 88 20.62 -8.70 3.41
C LEU A 88 20.16 -9.64 4.53
N ASP A 89 19.44 -9.09 5.51
CA ASP A 89 18.79 -9.90 6.55
C ASP A 89 17.68 -10.74 5.90
N ALA A 90 17.84 -12.07 5.92
CA ALA A 90 16.89 -13.00 5.32
C ALA A 90 15.45 -12.83 5.85
N ARG A 91 15.27 -12.34 7.08
CA ARG A 91 13.94 -12.07 7.67
C ARG A 91 13.26 -10.84 7.07
N LYS A 92 14.03 -9.94 6.44
CA LYS A 92 13.54 -8.74 5.77
C LYS A 92 13.35 -8.93 4.27
N VAL A 93 13.80 -10.04 3.69
CA VAL A 93 13.62 -10.34 2.26
C VAL A 93 12.12 -10.50 2.00
N LYS A 94 11.57 -9.57 1.20
CA LYS A 94 10.16 -9.55 0.80
C LYS A 94 9.92 -10.18 -0.56
N ILE A 95 10.92 -10.10 -1.45
CA ILE A 95 10.88 -10.70 -2.78
C ILE A 95 12.11 -11.60 -2.91
N PRO A 96 11.95 -12.92 -2.86
CA PRO A 96 13.03 -13.85 -3.12
C PRO A 96 13.57 -13.74 -4.56
N GLY A 97 14.88 -13.80 -4.72
CA GLY A 97 15.56 -13.68 -6.03
C GLY A 97 15.16 -14.77 -7.03
N ILE A 98 14.67 -15.91 -6.56
CA ILE A 98 14.15 -17.00 -7.40
C ILE A 98 13.00 -16.57 -8.32
N TYR A 99 12.33 -15.46 -8.01
CA TYR A 99 11.26 -14.91 -8.84
C TYR A 99 11.74 -13.84 -9.81
N VAL A 100 12.96 -13.30 -9.66
CA VAL A 100 13.44 -12.12 -10.39
C VAL A 100 14.20 -12.55 -11.65
N ASP A 101 13.80 -12.02 -12.81
CA ASP A 101 14.45 -12.29 -14.10
C ASP A 101 15.36 -11.15 -14.57
N GLY A 102 15.13 -9.92 -14.07
CA GLY A 102 15.96 -8.77 -14.40
C GLY A 102 15.92 -7.69 -13.31
N ILE A 103 17.07 -7.08 -13.06
CA ILE A 103 17.23 -5.99 -12.08
C ILE A 103 17.45 -4.67 -12.83
N VAL A 104 16.72 -3.64 -12.42
CA VAL A 104 16.84 -2.27 -12.95
C VAL A 104 17.23 -1.34 -11.80
N VAL A 105 18.47 -0.86 -11.82
CA VAL A 105 18.91 0.17 -10.85
C VAL A 105 18.34 1.52 -11.28
N SER A 106 17.48 2.09 -10.45
CA SER A 106 16.80 3.35 -10.73
C SER A 106 17.74 4.54 -10.55
N ARG A 107 17.49 5.60 -11.32
CA ARG A 107 18.09 6.90 -11.03
C ARG A 107 17.32 7.55 -9.88
N PRO A 108 17.94 8.37 -9.03
CA PRO A 108 17.27 8.97 -7.87
C PRO A 108 15.97 9.72 -8.20
N GLU A 109 15.91 10.39 -9.36
CA GLU A 109 14.71 11.10 -9.83
C GLU A 109 13.52 10.17 -10.15
N ASN A 110 13.77 8.88 -10.38
CA ASN A 110 12.78 7.85 -10.73
C ASN A 110 12.51 6.88 -9.57
N HIS A 111 12.94 7.21 -8.34
CA HIS A 111 12.81 6.33 -7.17
C HIS A 111 12.25 7.07 -5.94
N TRP A 112 11.21 7.87 -6.13
CA TRP A 112 10.55 8.56 -5.01
C TRP A 112 9.74 7.60 -4.16
N GLN A 113 9.82 7.72 -2.83
CA GLN A 113 9.03 6.93 -1.90
C GLN A 113 7.51 7.13 -2.09
N THR A 114 7.08 8.37 -2.31
CA THR A 114 5.68 8.73 -2.63
C THR A 114 5.67 9.82 -3.70
N TYR A 115 4.48 10.18 -4.19
CA TYR A 115 4.35 11.34 -5.10
C TYR A 115 4.61 12.69 -4.42
N GLU A 116 4.64 12.73 -3.08
CA GLU A 116 4.86 13.96 -2.31
C GLU A 116 6.33 14.21 -1.99
N ALA A 117 7.11 13.15 -1.74
CA ALA A 117 8.49 13.28 -1.31
C ALA A 117 9.39 12.17 -1.86
N HIS A 118 10.65 12.53 -2.13
CA HIS A 118 11.70 11.57 -2.45
C HIS A 118 11.86 10.51 -1.37
N TYR A 119 11.91 10.93 -0.10
CA TYR A 119 12.02 10.03 1.03
C TYR A 119 11.60 10.71 2.34
N ASN A 120 10.78 10.00 3.12
CA ASN A 120 10.37 10.34 4.47
C ASN A 120 10.49 9.08 5.36
N PRO A 121 11.44 9.04 6.31
CA PRO A 121 11.67 7.86 7.15
C PRO A 121 10.50 7.53 8.09
N ALA A 122 9.60 8.49 8.34
CA ALA A 122 8.43 8.26 9.18
C ALA A 122 7.33 7.42 8.49
N LEU A 123 7.39 7.29 7.16
CA LEU A 123 6.41 6.51 6.38
C LEU A 123 6.73 5.02 6.33
N CYS A 124 7.99 4.63 6.46
CA CYS A 124 8.43 3.23 6.50
C CYS A 124 8.73 2.72 7.92
N GLY A 125 8.48 3.56 8.94
CA GLY A 125 8.71 3.22 10.35
C GLY A 125 10.18 3.24 10.80
N GLU A 126 11.09 3.79 9.99
CA GLU A 126 12.50 3.94 10.36
C GLU A 126 12.68 4.92 11.53
N VAL A 127 11.87 5.98 11.56
CA VAL A 127 11.81 6.92 12.69
C VAL A 127 10.36 7.17 13.11
N LYS A 128 10.19 7.65 14.34
CA LYS A 128 8.92 8.24 14.79
C LYS A 128 9.09 9.73 14.97
N VAL A 129 8.18 10.50 14.36
CA VAL A 129 8.12 11.96 14.54
C VAL A 129 7.06 12.32 15.58
N PRO A 130 7.19 13.45 16.31
CA PRO A 130 6.12 13.94 17.18
C PRO A 130 4.84 14.14 16.39
N VAL A 131 3.72 13.59 16.84
CA VAL A 131 2.47 13.65 16.08
C VAL A 131 1.91 15.08 16.02
N ASP A 132 2.25 15.91 17.02
CA ASP A 132 1.96 17.36 17.05
C ASP A 132 2.74 18.17 16.00
N SER A 133 3.74 17.55 15.34
CA SER A 133 4.44 18.18 14.21
C SER A 133 3.65 18.12 12.90
N ILE A 134 2.56 17.34 12.84
CA ILE A 134 1.68 17.25 11.68
C ILE A 134 0.85 18.54 11.60
N PRO A 135 0.94 19.31 10.50
CA PRO A 135 0.22 20.57 10.39
C PRO A 135 -1.31 20.38 10.48
N PRO A 136 -2.01 21.20 11.29
CA PRO A 136 -3.46 21.12 11.37
C PRO A 136 -4.10 21.54 10.04
N MET A 137 -5.26 20.97 9.74
CA MET A 137 -6.01 21.37 8.55
C MET A 137 -6.43 22.84 8.67
N LYS A 138 -6.36 23.61 7.57
CA LYS A 138 -6.94 24.95 7.51
C LYS A 138 -8.45 24.87 7.74
N LEU A 139 -9.01 25.81 8.50
CA LEU A 139 -10.46 25.88 8.71
C LEU A 139 -11.16 26.27 7.40
N ASN A 140 -11.91 25.32 6.85
CA ASN A 140 -12.74 25.42 5.65
C ASN A 140 -13.92 24.43 5.77
N GLU A 141 -14.78 24.38 4.75
CA GLU A 141 -15.90 23.45 4.66
C GLU A 141 -15.48 21.99 4.84
N ARG A 142 -14.33 21.59 4.26
CA ARG A 142 -13.76 20.25 4.42
C ARG A 142 -13.49 19.96 5.91
N LYS A 143 -12.81 20.85 6.62
CA LYS A 143 -12.49 20.68 8.05
C LYS A 143 -13.75 20.62 8.91
N ILE A 144 -14.79 21.41 8.61
CA ILE A 144 -16.06 21.38 9.36
C ILE A 144 -16.71 20.00 9.26
N ILE A 145 -16.77 19.43 8.05
CA ILE A 145 -17.31 18.08 7.82
C ILE A 145 -16.47 17.04 8.56
N CYS A 146 -15.13 17.11 8.46
CA CYS A 146 -14.23 16.20 9.15
C CYS A 146 -14.37 16.26 10.67
N ARG A 147 -14.55 17.46 11.26
CA ARG A 147 -14.83 17.63 12.69
C ARG A 147 -16.12 16.96 13.11
N ARG A 148 -17.19 17.09 12.33
CA ARG A 148 -18.45 16.40 12.63
C ARG A 148 -18.27 14.89 12.53
N ALA A 149 -17.61 14.40 11.49
CA ALA A 149 -17.38 12.97 11.30
C ALA A 149 -16.44 12.38 12.36
N ALA A 150 -15.45 13.14 12.85
CA ALA A 150 -14.56 12.72 13.93
C ALA A 150 -15.31 12.44 15.24
N MET A 151 -16.48 13.06 15.46
CA MET A 151 -17.33 12.76 16.63
C MET A 151 -17.98 11.37 16.57
N GLU A 152 -17.99 10.71 15.40
CA GLU A 152 -18.50 9.34 15.23
C GLU A 152 -17.41 8.29 15.48
N LEU A 153 -16.16 8.70 15.74
CA LEU A 153 -15.07 7.76 15.98
C LEU A 153 -15.23 7.10 17.35
N ASP A 154 -15.18 5.77 17.35
CA ASP A 154 -15.07 4.96 18.55
C ASP A 154 -13.60 4.55 18.77
N PRO A 155 -12.95 4.98 19.87
CA PRO A 155 -11.57 4.58 20.20
C PRO A 155 -11.36 3.08 20.37
N GLN A 156 -12.43 2.30 20.58
CA GLN A 156 -12.34 0.85 20.68
C GLN A 156 -12.29 0.17 19.31
N ALA A 157 -12.86 0.80 18.28
CA ALA A 157 -12.98 0.27 16.94
C ALA A 157 -11.65 0.22 16.17
N ILE A 158 -11.62 -0.61 15.13
CA ILE A 158 -10.61 -0.58 14.08
C ILE A 158 -11.19 0.22 12.93
N ILE A 159 -10.51 1.28 12.53
CA ILE A 159 -11.06 2.31 11.64
C ILE A 159 -10.24 2.33 10.36
N ASN A 160 -10.91 2.20 9.22
CA ASN A 160 -10.35 2.50 7.90
C ASN A 160 -11.00 3.80 7.39
N LEU A 161 -10.19 4.71 6.88
CA LEU A 161 -10.64 6.00 6.35
C LEU A 161 -10.29 6.07 4.87
N GLY A 162 -11.32 6.02 4.01
CA GLY A 162 -11.14 6.07 2.57
C GLY A 162 -10.62 7.42 2.06
N ILE A 163 -10.19 7.40 0.80
CA ILE A 163 -9.71 8.58 0.07
C ILE A 163 -10.78 9.70 -0.01
N GLY A 164 -10.35 10.96 -0.05
CA GLY A 164 -11.21 12.14 -0.17
C GLY A 164 -11.60 12.77 1.17
N MET A 165 -12.90 12.91 1.42
CA MET A 165 -13.38 13.54 2.66
C MET A 165 -12.88 12.83 3.95
N PRO A 166 -12.88 11.48 4.04
CA PRO A 166 -12.49 10.80 5.27
C PRO A 166 -11.00 10.94 5.64
N GLU A 167 -10.09 11.21 4.69
CA GLU A 167 -8.67 11.48 4.98
C GLU A 167 -8.48 12.57 6.04
N GLY A 168 -9.29 13.63 5.97
CA GLY A 168 -9.18 14.74 6.90
C GLY A 168 -9.68 14.43 8.31
N ILE A 169 -10.42 13.33 8.49
CA ILE A 169 -10.91 12.87 9.80
C ILE A 169 -9.71 12.45 10.67
N ALA A 170 -8.72 11.76 10.12
CA ALA A 170 -7.51 11.36 10.85
C ALA A 170 -6.74 12.60 11.37
N ASN A 171 -6.52 13.58 10.49
CA ASN A 171 -5.83 14.82 10.86
C ASN A 171 -6.59 15.62 11.93
N VAL A 172 -7.91 15.70 11.81
CA VAL A 172 -8.75 16.36 12.82
C VAL A 172 -8.73 15.59 14.14
N ALA A 173 -8.87 14.27 14.12
CA ALA A 173 -8.82 13.46 15.32
C ALA A 173 -7.48 13.58 16.05
N ASN A 174 -6.38 13.68 15.29
CA ASN A 174 -5.06 13.98 15.82
C ASN A 174 -4.98 15.39 16.42
N GLU A 175 -5.44 16.42 15.68
CA GLU A 175 -5.44 17.82 16.13
C GLU A 175 -6.23 18.02 17.43
N GLU A 176 -7.39 17.37 17.55
CA GLU A 176 -8.26 17.46 18.73
C GLU A 176 -7.80 16.53 19.88
N GLY A 177 -6.68 15.83 19.69
CA GLY A 177 -6.07 15.00 20.73
C GLY A 177 -6.91 13.80 21.14
N LEU A 178 -7.39 13.02 20.17
CA LEU A 178 -8.07 11.73 20.41
C LEU A 178 -7.03 10.58 20.41
N PRO A 179 -6.38 10.26 21.55
CA PRO A 179 -5.35 9.23 21.59
C PRO A 179 -5.94 7.83 21.41
N GLY A 180 -5.13 6.92 20.88
CA GLY A 180 -5.42 5.48 20.90
C GLY A 180 -6.30 4.97 19.76
N LEU A 181 -6.60 5.80 18.75
CA LEU A 181 -7.30 5.34 17.55
C LEU A 181 -6.49 4.29 16.80
N LYS A 182 -7.16 3.20 16.41
CA LYS A 182 -6.58 2.10 15.63
C LYS A 182 -6.91 2.32 14.16
N LEU A 183 -6.17 3.23 13.54
CA LEU A 183 -6.34 3.56 12.12
C LEU A 183 -5.65 2.53 11.23
N THR A 184 -6.24 2.26 10.07
CA THR A 184 -5.71 1.34 9.06
C THR A 184 -5.83 1.97 7.68
N VAL A 185 -4.91 1.62 6.79
CA VAL A 185 -4.99 1.88 5.36
C VAL A 185 -4.94 0.55 4.61
N GLU A 186 -5.72 0.43 3.55
CA GLU A 186 -5.92 -0.78 2.74
C GLU A 186 -4.63 -1.28 2.08
N THR A 187 -3.66 -0.40 1.90
CA THR A 187 -2.32 -0.70 1.39
C THR A 187 -1.42 -1.41 2.41
N GLY A 188 -1.90 -1.59 3.65
CA GLY A 188 -1.28 -2.43 4.69
C GLY A 188 -0.77 -1.70 5.94
N GLY A 189 -0.79 -0.36 5.96
CA GLY A 189 -0.38 0.42 7.12
C GLY A 189 -1.37 0.29 8.29
N ILE A 190 -0.86 0.00 9.48
CA ILE A 190 -1.64 -0.12 10.73
C ILE A 190 -1.07 0.83 11.79
N GLY A 191 -1.96 1.62 12.39
CA GLY A 191 -1.62 2.66 13.35
C GLY A 191 -0.99 3.89 12.69
N GLY A 192 -0.49 4.79 13.54
CA GLY A 192 0.01 6.07 13.08
C GLY A 192 -1.11 7.00 12.59
N VAL A 193 -0.74 8.01 11.80
CA VAL A 193 -1.67 8.96 11.18
C VAL A 193 -1.64 8.74 9.67
N PRO A 194 -2.75 8.29 9.04
CA PRO A 194 -2.86 8.18 7.60
C PRO A 194 -2.54 9.50 6.90
N MET A 195 -1.73 9.41 5.84
CA MET A 195 -1.41 10.55 4.99
C MET A 195 -2.58 10.88 4.06
N ALA A 196 -2.67 12.15 3.67
CA ALA A 196 -3.68 12.67 2.76
C ALA A 196 -3.07 13.03 1.40
N GLY A 197 -3.93 13.31 0.40
CA GLY A 197 -3.47 13.81 -0.90
C GLY A 197 -2.57 12.82 -1.65
N THR A 198 -1.43 13.28 -2.16
CA THR A 198 -0.55 12.48 -3.02
C THR A 198 0.30 11.45 -2.29
N ALA A 199 0.31 11.48 -0.95
CA ALA A 199 0.88 10.42 -0.11
C ALA A 199 -0.19 9.51 0.51
N PHE A 200 -1.45 9.60 0.08
CA PHE A 200 -2.52 8.70 0.51
C PHE A 200 -2.15 7.24 0.33
N GLY A 201 -2.67 6.37 1.20
CA GLY A 201 -2.28 4.96 1.27
C GLY A 201 -0.95 4.73 2.00
N THR A 202 -0.44 5.73 2.71
CA THR A 202 0.70 5.59 3.63
C THR A 202 0.31 6.13 5.00
N CYS A 203 1.07 5.78 6.04
CA CYS A 203 0.88 6.29 7.39
C CYS A 203 2.17 6.92 7.89
N THR A 204 2.09 8.06 8.57
CA THR A 204 3.18 8.55 9.42
C THR A 204 3.17 7.78 10.73
N ASN A 205 4.34 7.30 11.16
CA ASN A 205 4.53 6.51 12.39
C ASN A 205 3.69 5.21 12.44
N PRO A 206 3.69 4.37 11.38
CA PRO A 206 2.96 3.11 11.42
C PRO A 206 3.49 2.23 12.55
N THR A 207 2.59 1.48 13.19
CA THR A 207 2.94 0.43 14.15
C THR A 207 3.31 -0.85 13.42
N ALA A 208 2.66 -1.11 12.29
CA ALA A 208 2.97 -2.21 11.39
C ALA A 208 2.70 -1.81 9.94
N ILE A 209 3.41 -2.45 9.02
CA ILE A 209 3.17 -2.41 7.58
C ILE A 209 3.05 -3.86 7.12
N LEU A 210 1.86 -4.24 6.69
CA LEU A 210 1.57 -5.56 6.14
C LEU A 210 1.57 -5.49 4.61
N ASP A 211 1.74 -6.64 3.98
CA ASP A 211 1.52 -6.75 2.54
C ASP A 211 -0.01 -6.67 2.31
N GLN A 212 -0.44 -6.00 1.24
CA GLN A 212 -1.85 -5.73 0.96
C GLN A 212 -2.73 -6.98 0.71
N PRO A 213 -2.24 -8.12 0.18
CA PRO A 213 -3.10 -9.25 -0.15
C PRO A 213 -3.21 -10.30 0.98
N TYR A 214 -2.68 -10.03 2.18
CA TYR A 214 -2.76 -10.96 3.33
C TYR A 214 -4.18 -11.15 3.86
#